data_AF-A0A2S9PPA6-F1
#
_entry.id   AF-A0A2S9PPA6-F1
#
_cell.length_a   1.000
_cell.length_b   1.000
_cell.length_c   1.000
_cell.angle_alpha   90.00
_cell.angle_beta   90.00
_cell.angle_gamma   90.00
#
_symmetry.space_group_name_H-M   'P 1'
#
loop_
_entity.id
_entity.type
_entity.pdbx_description
1 polymer ?
#
loop_
_entity_poly.entity_id
_entity_poly.type
_entity_poly.pdbx_seq_one_letter_code
_entity_poly.pdbx_strand_id
1 'polypeptide(L)'
;RALLYAPTHRDHEARPRPRLDLPRLAEDLGEDTVLLVRGHYFHPDAFHPDASRAEPAWAGRHPRVLDVTGWDPVEDLALAADALVTDYSSIMFDYANLDRPIVLLADDWETYRAVRGVYFDVTAEPPGPVARSQAELTEVLTDGSWRDEAAGKLRHDFRLRFCAFDDGRAAERVVRRVFLGEGEESLPPVLPLERRTPAPTPEEAGR
;
A
#
# COMPACT_ATOMS: atom_id res chain seq x y z
N ARG A 1 1.61 -2.12 16.45
CA ARG A 1 1.62 -2.43 15.00
C ARG A 1 1.02 -1.26 14.24
N ALA A 2 1.60 -0.89 13.11
CA ALA A 2 1.08 0.14 12.22
C ALA A 2 0.52 -0.49 10.93
N LEU A 3 -0.75 -0.23 10.61
CA LEU A 3 -1.37 -0.62 9.35
C LEU A 3 -1.54 0.62 8.47
N LEU A 4 -0.94 0.62 7.29
CA LEU A 4 -1.13 1.68 6.31
C LEU A 4 -2.38 1.38 5.50
N TYR A 5 -3.40 2.24 5.62
CA TYR A 5 -4.59 2.20 4.77
C TYR A 5 -4.46 3.23 3.66
N ALA A 6 -4.33 2.78 2.40
CA ALA A 6 -4.08 3.62 1.24
C ALA A 6 -5.01 3.25 0.06
N PRO A 7 -6.29 3.67 0.09
CA PRO A 7 -7.24 3.40 -0.99
C PRO A 7 -7.01 4.29 -2.23
N THR A 8 -7.46 3.83 -3.39
CA THR A 8 -7.48 4.61 -4.63
C THR A 8 -8.59 5.66 -4.63
N HIS A 9 -8.36 6.76 -5.34
CA HIS A 9 -9.43 7.72 -5.61
C HIS A 9 -10.48 7.12 -6.56
N ARG A 10 -11.75 7.47 -6.32
CA ARG A 10 -12.88 7.02 -7.14
C ARG A 10 -13.41 8.20 -7.97
N ASP A 11 -12.87 8.38 -9.17
CA ASP A 11 -13.25 9.49 -10.07
C ASP A 11 -14.74 9.48 -10.46
N HIS A 12 -15.39 8.32 -10.38
CA HIS A 12 -16.80 8.15 -10.71
C HIS A 12 -17.74 8.50 -9.56
N GLU A 13 -17.23 8.70 -8.34
CA GLU A 13 -18.04 9.13 -7.22
C GLU A 13 -18.12 10.65 -7.16
N ALA A 14 -19.33 11.20 -7.26
CA ALA A 14 -19.55 12.65 -7.17
C ALA A 14 -19.14 13.25 -5.81
N ARG A 15 -19.06 12.42 -4.76
CA ARG A 15 -18.54 12.78 -3.43
C ARG A 15 -17.78 11.59 -2.86
N PRO A 16 -16.57 11.79 -2.30
CA PRO A 16 -15.83 10.72 -1.64
C PRO A 16 -16.68 10.07 -0.55
N ARG A 17 -16.90 8.75 -0.64
CA ARG A 17 -17.56 7.98 0.42
C ARG A 17 -16.51 7.25 1.26
N PRO A 18 -16.58 7.32 2.60
CA PRO A 18 -15.77 6.46 3.44
C PRO A 18 -16.11 5.00 3.14
N ARG A 19 -15.10 4.25 2.70
CA ARG A 19 -15.19 2.80 2.46
C ARG A 19 -15.20 2.01 3.77
N LEU A 20 -14.54 2.58 4.78
CA LEU A 20 -14.42 2.03 6.12
C LEU A 20 -14.90 3.04 7.16
N ASP A 21 -15.58 2.55 8.17
CA ASP A 21 -15.68 3.17 9.48
C ASP A 21 -14.35 2.92 10.22
N LEU A 22 -13.39 3.82 10.01
CA LEU A 22 -12.04 3.72 10.54
C LEU A 22 -11.99 3.76 12.08
N PRO A 23 -12.77 4.61 12.79
CA PRO A 23 -12.90 4.50 14.24
C PRO A 23 -13.35 3.11 14.68
N ARG A 24 -14.39 2.55 14.06
CA ARG A 24 -14.87 1.21 14.41
C ARG A 24 -13.84 0.12 14.14
N LEU A 25 -13.16 0.19 13.00
CA LEU A 25 -12.07 -0.74 12.69
C LEU A 25 -10.95 -0.64 13.73
N ALA A 26 -10.56 0.56 14.15
CA ALA A 26 -9.53 0.75 15.18
C ALA A 26 -9.96 0.27 16.58
N GLU A 27 -11.26 0.24 16.89
CA GLU A 27 -11.79 -0.43 18.08
C GLU A 27 -11.67 -1.94 17.97
N ASP A 28 -12.14 -2.53 16.87
CA ASP A 28 -12.17 -3.98 16.66
C ASP A 28 -10.75 -4.60 16.59
N LEU A 29 -9.76 -3.85 16.11
CA LEU A 29 -8.34 -4.28 16.04
C LEU A 29 -7.58 -4.19 17.36
N GLY A 30 -8.18 -3.61 18.41
CA GLY A 30 -7.57 -3.48 19.73
C GLY A 30 -6.54 -2.36 19.89
N GLU A 31 -5.95 -2.27 21.08
CA GLU A 31 -5.10 -1.15 21.50
C GLU A 31 -3.70 -1.17 20.88
N ASP A 32 -3.23 -2.35 20.44
CA ASP A 32 -1.89 -2.53 19.88
C ASP A 32 -1.77 -2.12 18.41
N THR A 33 -2.85 -1.62 17.79
CA THR A 33 -2.90 -1.30 16.36
C THR A 33 -3.18 0.18 16.13
N VAL A 34 -2.31 0.84 15.35
CA VAL A 34 -2.53 2.18 14.81
C VAL A 34 -2.80 2.09 13.30
N LEU A 35 -3.82 2.84 12.84
CA LEU A 35 -4.16 2.98 11.44
C LEU A 35 -3.54 4.28 10.91
N LEU A 36 -2.61 4.14 9.96
CA LEU A 36 -2.07 5.26 9.18
C LEU A 36 -2.93 5.41 7.94
N VAL A 37 -3.72 6.49 7.85
CA VAL A 37 -4.67 6.68 6.75
C VAL A 37 -4.07 7.62 5.71
N ARG A 38 -3.79 7.07 4.54
CA ARG A 38 -3.33 7.79 3.36
C ARG A 38 -4.49 8.03 2.41
N GLY A 39 -5.09 9.21 2.49
CA GLY A 39 -5.97 9.72 1.44
C GLY A 39 -5.22 9.97 0.13
N HIS A 40 -5.97 10.09 -0.97
CA HIS A 40 -5.40 10.27 -2.29
C HIS A 40 -5.00 11.73 -2.56
N TYR A 41 -3.83 11.92 -3.16
CA TYR A 41 -3.21 13.23 -3.43
C TYR A 41 -3.83 14.03 -4.58
N PHE A 42 -4.62 13.39 -5.44
CA PHE A 42 -5.26 14.07 -6.57
C PHE A 42 -6.49 14.87 -6.14
N HIS A 43 -6.26 15.89 -5.31
CA HIS A 43 -7.02 17.12 -5.44
C HIS A 43 -6.18 18.05 -6.31
N PRO A 44 -6.62 18.43 -7.53
CA PRO A 44 -5.94 19.42 -8.35
C PRO A 44 -5.76 20.78 -7.65
N ASP A 45 -6.44 20.98 -6.52
CA ASP A 45 -6.28 22.13 -5.63
C ASP A 45 -5.12 21.99 -4.62
N ALA A 46 -4.32 20.92 -4.65
CA ALA A 46 -3.16 20.75 -3.75
C ALA A 46 -2.06 21.82 -3.96
N PHE A 47 -2.14 22.61 -5.04
CA PHE A 47 -1.32 23.80 -5.27
C PHE A 47 -2.04 25.13 -4.97
N HIS A 48 -3.31 25.09 -4.54
CA HIS A 48 -4.09 26.25 -4.15
C HIS A 48 -4.23 26.32 -2.61
N PRO A 49 -3.60 27.30 -1.94
CA PRO A 49 -3.60 27.42 -0.48
C PRO A 49 -4.96 27.79 0.14
N ASP A 50 -6.02 27.93 -0.66
CA ASP A 50 -7.36 28.42 -0.24
C ASP A 50 -8.50 27.43 -0.54
N ALA A 51 -8.20 26.22 -1.06
CA ALA A 51 -9.20 25.16 -1.08
C ALA A 51 -9.32 24.64 0.35
N SER A 52 -10.40 25.04 1.05
CA SER A 52 -10.75 24.54 2.37
C SER A 52 -10.73 23.02 2.35
N ARG A 53 -9.65 22.41 2.86
CA ARG A 53 -9.54 20.97 3.10
C ARG A 53 -10.58 20.66 4.16
N ALA A 54 -11.78 20.28 3.74
CA ALA A 54 -12.73 19.70 4.67
C ALA A 54 -12.04 18.45 5.23
N GLU A 55 -11.68 18.51 6.51
CA GLU A 55 -11.11 17.37 7.21
C GLU A 55 -11.96 16.14 6.92
N PRO A 56 -11.36 14.99 6.58
CA PRO A 56 -12.11 13.77 6.34
C PRO A 56 -13.04 13.50 7.53
N ALA A 57 -14.24 12.97 7.28
CA ALA A 57 -15.24 12.81 8.33
C ALA A 57 -14.75 12.00 9.54
N TRP A 58 -13.73 11.16 9.38
CA TRP A 58 -13.11 10.34 10.41
C TRP A 58 -11.93 11.02 11.14
N ALA A 59 -11.37 12.11 10.62
CA ALA A 59 -10.18 12.75 11.17
C ALA A 59 -10.45 13.24 12.60
N GLY A 60 -9.51 12.96 13.51
CA GLY A 60 -9.61 13.33 14.93
C GLY A 60 -10.68 12.56 15.74
N ARG A 61 -11.40 11.60 15.15
CA ARG A 61 -12.45 10.85 15.87
C ARG A 61 -11.92 9.73 16.77
N HIS A 62 -10.69 9.26 16.53
CA HIS A 62 -10.11 8.17 17.29
C HIS A 62 -8.58 8.33 17.39
N PRO A 63 -7.97 8.20 18.59
CA PRO A 63 -6.55 8.50 18.81
C PRO A 63 -5.58 7.58 18.06
N ARG A 64 -6.04 6.38 17.66
CA ARG A 64 -5.25 5.41 16.87
C ARG A 64 -5.51 5.48 15.36
N VAL A 65 -6.25 6.49 14.89
CA VAL A 65 -6.46 6.74 13.45
C VAL A 65 -5.74 8.04 13.10
N LEU A 66 -4.61 7.92 12.42
CA LEU A 66 -3.73 9.03 12.09
C LEU A 66 -3.89 9.39 10.62
N ASP A 67 -4.24 10.64 10.34
CA ASP A 67 -4.19 11.16 8.97
C ASP A 67 -2.75 11.40 8.56
N VAL A 68 -2.29 10.67 7.55
CA VAL A 68 -0.96 10.81 6.94
C VAL A 68 -1.05 11.25 5.49
N THR A 69 -2.20 11.75 5.02
CA THR A 69 -2.47 12.18 3.64
C THR A 69 -1.57 13.32 3.14
N GLY A 70 -0.90 14.04 4.04
CA GLY A 70 0.06 15.10 3.68
C GLY A 70 1.54 14.71 3.82
N TRP A 71 1.86 13.47 4.20
CA TRP A 71 3.25 13.06 4.39
C TRP A 71 3.93 12.82 3.04
N ASP A 72 5.16 13.23 2.82
CA ASP A 72 5.93 12.85 1.64
C ASP A 72 7.41 12.70 2.04
N PRO A 73 8.12 11.68 1.55
CA PRO A 73 7.70 10.67 0.55
C PRO A 73 6.80 9.54 1.12
N VAL A 74 6.09 8.80 0.26
CA VAL A 74 5.18 7.71 0.68
C VAL A 74 5.94 6.46 1.16
N GLU A 75 7.18 6.32 0.69
CA GLU A 75 8.12 5.26 1.02
C GLU A 75 8.43 5.25 2.53
N ASP A 76 8.46 6.42 3.19
CA ASP A 76 8.63 6.50 4.64
C ASP A 76 7.45 5.86 5.38
N LEU A 77 6.22 6.05 4.88
CA LEU A 77 5.03 5.40 5.44
C LEU A 77 5.05 3.90 5.18
N ALA A 78 5.51 3.48 4.00
CA ALA A 78 5.67 2.07 3.67
C ALA A 78 6.68 1.39 4.62
N LEU A 79 7.80 2.04 4.90
CA LEU A 79 8.83 1.55 5.83
C LEU A 79 8.32 1.51 7.28
N ALA A 80 7.50 2.48 7.69
CA ALA A 80 6.94 2.55 9.04
C ALA A 80 5.76 1.60 9.29
N ALA A 81 5.19 0.98 8.24
CA ALA A 81 4.05 0.09 8.35
C ALA A 81 4.46 -1.39 8.47
N ASP A 82 3.72 -2.14 9.29
CA ASP A 82 3.81 -3.60 9.41
C ASP A 82 3.00 -4.29 8.30
N ALA A 83 1.92 -3.67 7.83
CA ALA A 83 1.09 -4.16 6.74
C ALA A 83 0.45 -3.01 5.94
N LEU A 84 0.09 -3.33 4.70
CA LEU A 84 -0.68 -2.45 3.82
C LEU A 84 -2.10 -2.97 3.65
N VAL A 85 -3.09 -2.12 3.88
CA VAL A 85 -4.47 -2.30 3.41
C VAL A 85 -4.69 -1.33 2.25
N THR A 86 -4.97 -1.87 1.07
CA THR A 86 -5.21 -1.05 -0.12
C THR A 86 -6.29 -1.70 -0.97
N ASP A 87 -6.60 -1.16 -2.15
CA ASP A 87 -7.58 -1.69 -3.07
C ASP A 87 -6.95 -2.01 -4.44
N TYR A 88 -6.95 -1.06 -5.37
CA TYR A 88 -6.44 -1.17 -6.73
C TYR A 88 -5.27 -0.21 -6.96
N SER A 89 -4.65 0.27 -5.88
CA SER A 89 -3.58 1.24 -5.91
C SER A 89 -2.27 0.61 -6.36
N SER A 90 -1.51 1.33 -7.19
CA SER A 90 -0.17 0.88 -7.59
C SER A 90 0.81 0.77 -6.42
N ILE A 91 0.53 1.40 -5.28
CA ILE A 91 1.38 1.31 -4.07
C ILE A 91 1.63 -0.14 -3.63
N MET A 92 0.73 -1.08 -3.97
CA MET A 92 0.95 -2.50 -3.64
C MET A 92 2.19 -3.07 -4.33
N PHE A 93 2.54 -2.61 -5.54
CA PHE A 93 3.72 -3.07 -6.26
C PHE A 93 5.00 -2.57 -5.59
N ASP A 94 5.00 -1.32 -5.13
CA ASP A 94 6.12 -0.73 -4.41
C ASP A 94 6.28 -1.39 -3.04
N TYR A 95 5.18 -1.52 -2.28
CA TYR A 95 5.17 -2.10 -0.93
C TYR A 95 5.55 -3.59 -0.93
N ALA A 96 5.22 -4.34 -1.99
CA ALA A 96 5.59 -5.76 -2.11
C ALA A 96 7.11 -5.98 -2.11
N ASN A 97 7.93 -4.97 -2.47
CA ASN A 97 9.39 -5.05 -2.33
C ASN A 97 9.85 -5.20 -0.87
N LEU A 98 9.05 -4.77 0.10
CA LEU A 98 9.33 -4.94 1.53
C LEU A 98 9.08 -6.36 2.05
N ASP A 99 8.46 -7.23 1.24
CA ASP A 99 8.05 -8.58 1.65
C ASP A 99 7.14 -8.61 2.89
N ARG A 100 6.32 -7.57 3.05
CA ARG A 100 5.38 -7.41 4.16
C ARG A 100 3.95 -7.73 3.72
N PRO A 101 3.08 -8.15 4.64
CA PRO A 101 1.70 -8.45 4.31
C PRO A 101 0.93 -7.31 3.64
N ILE A 102 0.09 -7.67 2.68
CA ILE A 102 -0.82 -6.79 1.96
C ILE A 102 -2.22 -7.41 2.01
N VAL A 103 -3.25 -6.62 2.35
CA VAL A 103 -4.66 -7.03 2.28
C VAL A 103 -5.37 -6.12 1.28
N LEU A 104 -6.12 -6.71 0.36
CA LEU A 104 -6.94 -5.96 -0.59
C LEU A 104 -8.36 -5.79 -0.07
N LEU A 105 -8.86 -4.56 -0.03
CA LEU A 105 -10.27 -4.23 0.14
C LEU A 105 -10.88 -3.97 -1.23
N ALA A 106 -11.50 -4.98 -1.82
CA ALA A 106 -12.06 -4.96 -3.16
C ALA A 106 -13.60 -4.88 -3.16
N ASP A 107 -14.16 -3.92 -2.43
CA ASP A 107 -15.61 -3.76 -2.21
C ASP A 107 -16.41 -3.27 -3.43
N ASP A 108 -15.74 -2.72 -4.45
CA ASP A 108 -16.36 -2.25 -5.70
C ASP A 108 -15.63 -2.69 -6.97
N TRP A 109 -15.04 -3.88 -6.98
CA TRP A 109 -14.17 -4.35 -8.07
C TRP A 109 -14.84 -4.29 -9.44
N GLU A 110 -16.08 -4.76 -9.50
CA GLU A 110 -16.87 -4.84 -10.72
C GLU A 110 -17.16 -3.44 -11.30
N THR A 111 -17.39 -2.46 -10.43
CA THR A 111 -17.55 -1.06 -10.83
C THR A 111 -16.21 -0.45 -11.24
N TYR A 112 -15.16 -0.63 -10.44
CA TYR A 112 -13.84 -0.07 -10.71
C TYR A 112 -13.30 -0.54 -12.06
N ARG A 113 -13.34 -1.85 -12.35
CA ARG A 113 -12.89 -2.41 -13.63
C ARG A 113 -13.68 -1.89 -14.83
N ALA A 114 -14.98 -1.66 -14.66
CA ALA A 114 -15.85 -1.20 -15.74
C ALA A 114 -15.62 0.28 -16.08
N VAL A 115 -15.33 1.10 -15.07
CA VAL A 115 -15.13 2.55 -15.22
C VAL A 115 -13.71 2.88 -15.67
N ARG A 116 -12.69 2.36 -14.98
CA ARG A 116 -11.28 2.76 -15.19
C ARG A 116 -10.56 1.86 -16.19
N GLY A 117 -11.06 0.63 -16.40
CA GLY A 117 -10.31 -0.43 -17.07
C GLY A 117 -9.15 -0.93 -16.20
N VAL A 118 -8.70 -2.15 -16.46
CA VAL A 118 -7.60 -2.79 -15.74
C VAL A 118 -6.74 -3.60 -16.69
N TYR A 119 -5.43 -3.68 -16.42
CA TYR A 119 -4.51 -4.51 -17.20
C TYR A 119 -4.64 -6.00 -16.88
N PHE A 120 -5.02 -6.32 -15.63
CA PHE A 120 -5.22 -7.69 -15.17
C PHE A 120 -6.21 -7.71 -14.00
N ASP A 121 -6.70 -8.90 -13.65
CA ASP A 121 -7.55 -9.10 -12.47
C ASP A 121 -6.67 -9.27 -11.22
N VAL A 122 -6.52 -8.20 -10.45
CA VAL A 122 -5.75 -8.22 -9.21
C VAL A 122 -6.39 -9.10 -8.14
N THR A 123 -7.69 -9.38 -8.23
CA THR A 123 -8.39 -10.26 -7.28
C THR A 123 -8.18 -11.74 -7.60
N ALA A 124 -7.77 -12.07 -8.83
CA ALA A 124 -7.43 -13.43 -9.25
C ALA A 124 -6.02 -13.86 -8.83
N GLU A 125 -5.07 -12.91 -8.80
CA GLU A 125 -3.68 -13.13 -8.37
C GLU A 125 -3.26 -12.03 -7.38
N PRO A 126 -3.84 -12.00 -6.17
CA PRO A 126 -3.62 -10.91 -5.23
C PRO A 126 -2.28 -11.06 -4.48
N PRO A 127 -1.73 -9.95 -3.93
CA PRO A 127 -0.55 -9.99 -3.06
C PRO A 127 -0.83 -10.51 -1.64
N GLY A 128 -2.08 -10.87 -1.34
CA GLY A 128 -2.54 -11.39 -0.04
C GLY A 128 -4.07 -11.53 -0.01
N PRO A 129 -4.69 -11.69 1.17
CA PRO A 129 -6.14 -11.89 1.24
C PRO A 129 -6.95 -10.74 0.64
N VAL A 130 -8.11 -11.07 0.10
CA VAL A 130 -9.06 -10.12 -0.50
C VAL A 130 -10.32 -10.08 0.34
N ALA A 131 -10.57 -8.94 0.98
CA ALA A 131 -11.82 -8.63 1.66
C ALA A 131 -12.74 -7.85 0.72
N ARG A 132 -14.04 -8.15 0.73
CA ARG A 132 -15.09 -7.45 -0.03
C ARG A 132 -15.95 -6.53 0.83
N SER A 133 -15.70 -6.51 2.14
CA SER A 133 -16.40 -5.64 3.08
C SER A 133 -15.52 -5.32 4.29
N GLN A 134 -15.92 -4.32 5.09
CA GLN A 134 -15.26 -4.05 6.36
C GLN A 134 -15.32 -5.25 7.31
N ALA A 135 -16.44 -5.99 7.34
CA ALA A 135 -16.58 -7.15 8.22
C ALA A 135 -15.53 -8.23 7.88
N GLU A 136 -15.37 -8.54 6.60
CA GLU A 136 -14.34 -9.48 6.12
C GLU A 136 -12.93 -8.94 6.37
N LEU A 137 -12.70 -7.64 6.18
CA LEU A 137 -11.40 -7.02 6.47
C LEU A 137 -11.05 -7.15 7.95
N THR A 138 -12.01 -6.87 8.85
CA THR A 138 -11.83 -7.02 10.29
C THR A 138 -11.56 -8.47 10.65
N GLU A 139 -12.30 -9.44 10.10
CA GLU A 139 -12.08 -10.87 10.32
C GLU A 139 -10.65 -11.26 9.92
N VAL A 140 -10.26 -10.94 8.69
CA VAL A 140 -8.92 -11.23 8.15
C VAL A 140 -7.81 -10.66 9.03
N LEU A 141 -7.97 -9.42 9.54
CA LEU A 141 -6.95 -8.77 10.36
C LEU A 141 -6.91 -9.29 11.80
N THR A 142 -8.04 -9.74 12.35
CA THR A 142 -8.16 -10.20 13.74
C THR A 142 -7.83 -11.69 13.91
N ASP A 143 -8.17 -12.53 12.93
CA ASP A 143 -7.85 -13.96 12.95
C ASP A 143 -6.39 -14.26 12.55
N GLY A 144 -5.71 -13.29 11.94
CA GLY A 144 -4.31 -13.39 11.56
C GLY A 144 -4.05 -14.04 10.19
N SER A 145 -5.08 -14.37 9.42
CA SER A 145 -4.97 -14.93 8.07
C SER A 145 -4.19 -14.02 7.11
N TRP A 146 -4.19 -12.70 7.34
CA TRP A 146 -3.37 -11.74 6.59
C TRP A 146 -1.86 -12.00 6.59
N ARG A 147 -1.36 -12.78 7.54
CA ARG A 147 0.08 -13.06 7.73
C ARG A 147 0.40 -14.55 7.85
N ASP A 148 -0.52 -15.41 7.46
CA ASP A 148 -0.29 -16.86 7.47
C ASP A 148 0.53 -17.33 6.25
N GLU A 149 0.74 -18.64 6.15
CA GLU A 149 1.49 -19.24 5.04
C GLU A 149 0.80 -19.04 3.68
N ALA A 150 -0.53 -19.05 3.63
CA ALA A 150 -1.29 -18.84 2.40
C ALA A 150 -1.14 -17.40 1.89
N ALA A 151 -1.26 -16.41 2.79
CA ALA A 151 -0.96 -15.02 2.49
C ALA A 151 0.52 -14.81 2.10
N GLY A 152 1.43 -15.54 2.74
CA GLY A 152 2.85 -15.58 2.39
C GLY A 152 3.09 -16.06 0.95
N LYS A 153 2.41 -17.13 0.54
CA LYS A 153 2.51 -17.67 -0.83
C LYS A 153 1.95 -16.70 -1.87
N LEU A 154 0.79 -16.10 -1.61
CA LEU A 154 0.19 -15.08 -2.48
C LEU A 154 1.16 -13.91 -2.70
N ARG A 155 1.74 -13.40 -1.62
CA ARG A 155 2.75 -12.34 -1.68
C ARG A 155 3.99 -12.76 -2.46
N HIS A 156 4.48 -13.98 -2.25
CA HIS A 156 5.65 -14.49 -2.97
C HIS A 156 5.40 -14.55 -4.49
N ASP A 157 4.28 -15.13 -4.91
CA ASP A 157 3.90 -15.25 -6.32
C ASP A 157 3.74 -13.85 -6.97
N PHE A 158 3.13 -12.91 -6.23
CA PHE A 158 3.00 -11.52 -6.66
C PHE A 158 4.37 -10.84 -6.86
N ARG A 159 5.30 -11.02 -5.91
CA ARG A 159 6.65 -10.45 -5.99
C ARG A 159 7.45 -11.03 -7.15
N LEU A 160 7.34 -12.34 -7.42
CA LEU A 160 7.98 -12.96 -8.58
C LEU A 160 7.48 -12.34 -9.90
N ARG A 161 6.20 -12.01 -9.98
CA ARG A 161 5.59 -11.44 -11.17
C ARG A 161 5.91 -9.95 -11.36
N PHE A 162 5.87 -9.16 -10.29
CA PHE A 162 5.85 -7.70 -10.39
C PHE A 162 7.08 -6.99 -9.84
N CYS A 163 7.85 -7.61 -8.94
CA CYS A 163 9.01 -6.98 -8.29
C CYS A 163 10.33 -7.38 -8.96
N ALA A 164 10.33 -7.70 -10.26
CA ALA A 164 11.51 -8.29 -10.92
C ALA A 164 12.73 -7.34 -10.99
N PHE A 165 12.54 -6.02 -10.98
CA PHE A 165 13.62 -5.07 -11.31
C PHE A 165 14.10 -4.19 -10.14
N ASP A 166 13.33 -4.07 -9.05
CA ASP A 166 13.68 -3.23 -7.90
C ASP A 166 14.65 -3.93 -6.94
N ASP A 167 15.94 -3.77 -7.22
CA ASP A 167 17.05 -4.29 -6.41
C ASP A 167 17.80 -3.23 -5.60
N GLY A 168 17.23 -2.02 -5.50
CA GLY A 168 17.84 -0.88 -4.81
C GLY A 168 18.94 -0.17 -5.61
N ARG A 169 19.19 -0.55 -6.87
CA ARG A 169 20.26 0.03 -7.71
C ARG A 169 19.77 0.74 -8.97
N ALA A 170 18.46 1.00 -9.07
CA ALA A 170 17.87 1.70 -10.21
C ALA A 170 18.51 3.08 -10.43
N ALA A 171 18.60 3.90 -9.37
CA ALA A 171 19.21 5.22 -9.43
C ALA A 171 20.70 5.16 -9.84
N GLU A 172 21.47 4.21 -9.29
CA GLU A 172 22.88 4.01 -9.66
C GLU A 172 23.03 3.71 -11.16
N ARG A 173 22.19 2.79 -11.69
CA ARG A 173 22.18 2.46 -13.12
C ARG A 173 21.89 3.69 -13.99
N VAL A 174 20.91 4.50 -13.61
CA VAL A 174 20.57 5.74 -14.33
C VAL A 174 21.73 6.74 -14.30
N VAL A 175 22.33 6.96 -13.13
CA VAL A 175 23.48 7.88 -12.98
C VAL A 175 24.64 7.46 -13.89
N ARG A 176 25.05 6.18 -13.82
CA ARG A 176 26.14 5.63 -14.63
C ARG A 176 25.86 5.76 -16.12
N ARG A 177 24.67 5.35 -16.58
CA ARG A 177 24.34 5.32 -18.01
C ARG A 177 24.15 6.69 -18.63
N VAL A 178 23.41 7.58 -17.95
CA VAL A 178 22.94 8.85 -18.51
C VAL A 178 23.91 9.98 -18.24
N PHE A 179 24.49 10.04 -17.04
CA PHE A 179 25.32 11.17 -16.60
C PHE A 179 26.82 10.90 -16.74
N LEU A 180 27.25 9.64 -16.58
CA LEU A 180 28.66 9.25 -16.70
C LEU A 180 29.01 8.64 -18.07
N GLY A 181 28.01 8.30 -18.89
CA GLY A 181 28.22 7.74 -20.23
C GLY A 181 28.78 6.32 -20.23
N GLU A 182 28.66 5.60 -19.12
CA GLU A 182 29.10 4.21 -19.00
C GLU A 182 28.28 3.29 -19.93
N GLY A 183 28.94 2.29 -20.53
CA GLY A 183 28.31 1.30 -21.40
C GLY A 183 27.39 0.35 -20.64
N GLU A 184 26.39 -0.23 -21.30
CA GLU A 184 25.41 -1.13 -20.67
C GLU A 184 26.06 -2.34 -20.00
N GLU A 185 27.14 -2.85 -20.57
CA GLU A 185 27.95 -3.96 -20.06
C GLU A 185 28.65 -3.66 -18.73
N SER A 186 28.80 -2.38 -18.37
CA SER A 186 29.44 -1.94 -17.13
C SER A 186 28.44 -1.64 -16.01
N LEU A 187 27.14 -1.65 -16.31
CA LEU A 187 26.10 -1.37 -15.31
C LEU A 187 25.96 -2.55 -14.34
N PRO A 188 25.70 -2.30 -13.04
CA PRO A 188 25.40 -3.35 -12.09
C PRO A 188 24.20 -4.19 -12.58
N PRO A 189 24.33 -5.54 -12.66
CA PRO A 189 23.22 -6.39 -13.07
C PRO A 189 22.09 -6.33 -12.04
N VAL A 190 20.87 -6.60 -12.49
CA VAL A 190 19.71 -6.70 -11.60
C VAL A 190 19.91 -7.88 -10.65
N LEU A 191 19.86 -7.63 -9.34
CA LEU A 191 19.94 -8.72 -8.36
C LEU A 191 18.66 -9.56 -8.39
N PRO A 192 18.74 -10.91 -8.48
CA PRO A 192 17.57 -11.79 -8.36
C PRO A 192 16.84 -11.59 -7.02
N LEU A 193 15.51 -11.77 -7.01
CA LEU A 193 14.65 -11.51 -5.85
C LEU A 193 15.11 -12.26 -4.60
N GLU A 194 15.58 -13.50 -4.75
CA GLU A 194 16.03 -14.38 -3.66
C GLU A 194 17.32 -13.91 -3.00
N ARG A 195 18.06 -13.01 -3.65
CA ARG A 195 19.31 -12.43 -3.15
C ARG A 195 19.11 -11.03 -2.55
N ARG A 196 17.89 -10.51 -2.57
CA ARG A 196 17.58 -9.19 -2.00
C ARG A 196 17.30 -9.31 -0.52
N THR A 197 17.63 -8.27 0.21
CA THR A 197 17.32 -8.16 1.64
C THR A 197 16.30 -7.04 1.80
N PRO A 198 15.02 -7.36 2.09
CA PRO A 198 14.02 -6.35 2.39
C PRO A 198 14.42 -5.52 3.62
N ALA A 199 13.89 -4.30 3.72
CA ALA A 199 14.07 -3.50 4.93
C ALA A 199 13.42 -4.20 6.13
N PRO A 200 14.06 -4.19 7.32
CA PRO A 200 13.51 -4.81 8.51
C PRO A 200 12.15 -4.20 8.84
N THR A 201 11.21 -5.02 9.30
CA THR A 201 9.92 -4.56 9.80
C THR A 201 10.09 -3.59 10.98
N PRO A 202 9.11 -2.72 11.27
CA PRO A 202 9.14 -1.89 12.46
C PRO A 202 9.37 -2.69 13.75
N GLU A 203 8.76 -3.89 13.85
CA GLU A 203 8.98 -4.80 14.97
C GLU A 203 10.42 -5.31 15.07
N GLU A 204 11.05 -5.65 13.94
CA GLU A 204 12.45 -6.11 13.90
C GLU A 204 13.45 -4.98 14.17
N ALA A 205 13.18 -3.77 13.68
CA ALA A 205 14.04 -2.61 13.85
C ALA A 205 14.03 -2.05 15.29
N GLY A 206 12.97 -2.33 16.06
CA GLY A 206 12.85 -1.93 17.46
C GLY A 206 13.50 -2.87 18.49
N ARG A 207 14.03 -4.02 18.05
CA ARG A 207 14.74 -5.01 18.88
C ARG A 207 16.24 -4.74 18.89
#